data_AF-A0A7S3B5X2-F1
#
_entry.id   AF-A0A7S3B5X2-F1
#
_cell.length_a   1.000
_cell.length_b   1.000
_cell.length_c   1.000
_cell.angle_alpha   90.00
_cell.angle_beta   90.00
_cell.angle_gamma   90.00
#
_symmetry.space_group_name_H-M   'P 1'
#
loop_
_entity.id
_entity.type
_entity.pdbx_description
1 polymer ?
#
loop_
_entity_poly.entity_id
_entity_poly.type
_entity_poly.pdbx_seq_one_letter_code
_entity_poly.pdbx_strand_id
1 'polypeptide(L)'
;VLAAPLLIGGPISRLDPWDLETYTNGEVIAINQDPLVAQGGEIAPGVWERELADGGVALVMANRGVSSANVTCDAACWQKTPFKIGTRLSLRDLWAHAPPKEPSLANGLVVPEPLTLELGGYWDESRVFKVSPLSPPL
;
A
#
# COMPACT_ATOMS: atom_id res chain seq x y z
N VAL A 1 -3.45 0.49 -7.10
CA VAL A 1 -3.36 1.90 -6.68
C VAL A 1 -3.64 2.89 -7.81
N LEU A 2 -2.99 2.81 -8.98
CA LEU A 2 -3.16 3.79 -10.08
C LEU A 2 -4.53 3.80 -10.79
N ALA A 3 -5.52 3.02 -10.36
CA ALA A 3 -6.84 2.90 -11.00
C ALA A 3 -6.81 2.51 -12.50
N ALA A 4 -5.78 1.77 -12.93
CA ALA A 4 -5.67 1.30 -14.32
C ALA A 4 -6.67 0.15 -14.60
N PRO A 5 -7.15 -0.01 -15.85
CA PRO A 5 -7.88 -1.20 -16.27
C PRO A 5 -7.10 -2.49 -16.00
N LEU A 6 -7.76 -3.49 -15.42
CA LEU A 6 -7.17 -4.80 -15.12
C LEU A 6 -7.54 -5.80 -16.23
N LEU A 7 -6.66 -5.96 -17.24
CA LEU A 7 -6.86 -6.86 -18.37
C LEU A 7 -5.83 -8.00 -18.34
N ILE A 8 -6.28 -9.24 -18.26
CA ILE A 8 -5.41 -10.42 -18.27
C ILE A 8 -5.11 -10.82 -19.73
N GLY A 9 -3.83 -10.80 -20.10
CA GLY A 9 -3.36 -11.21 -21.43
C GLY A 9 -2.99 -12.70 -21.56
N GLY A 10 -2.95 -13.43 -20.44
CA GLY A 10 -2.55 -14.84 -20.39
C GLY A 10 -3.70 -15.84 -20.56
N PRO A 11 -3.38 -17.12 -20.82
CA PRO A 11 -4.38 -18.18 -20.90
C PRO A 11 -4.98 -18.49 -19.52
N ILE A 12 -6.19 -17.99 -19.25
CA ILE A 12 -6.88 -18.15 -17.94
C ILE A 12 -7.00 -19.62 -17.52
N SER A 13 -7.19 -20.54 -18.47
CA SER A 13 -7.28 -21.99 -18.20
C SER A 13 -5.95 -22.65 -17.81
N ARG A 14 -4.84 -21.91 -17.83
CA ARG A 14 -3.48 -22.38 -17.55
C ARG A 14 -2.74 -21.50 -16.53
N LEU A 15 -3.48 -20.72 -15.73
CA LEU A 15 -2.88 -19.98 -14.62
C LEU A 15 -2.30 -20.98 -13.61
N ASP A 16 -1.06 -20.75 -13.19
CA ASP A 16 -0.50 -21.49 -12.08
C ASP A 16 -1.05 -20.96 -10.74
N PRO A 17 -0.79 -21.64 -9.61
CA PRO A 17 -1.32 -21.21 -8.32
C PRO A 17 -0.86 -19.81 -7.89
N TRP A 18 0.36 -19.40 -8.26
CA TRP A 18 0.91 -18.09 -7.91
C TRP A 18 0.20 -16.97 -8.68
N ASP A 19 -0.03 -17.18 -9.98
CA ASP A 19 -0.76 -16.25 -10.83
C ASP A 19 -2.22 -16.14 -10.35
N LEU A 20 -2.84 -17.27 -10.02
CA LEU A 20 -4.21 -17.31 -9.55
C LEU A 20 -4.37 -16.58 -8.23
N GLU A 21 -3.45 -16.78 -7.27
CA GLU A 21 -3.43 -16.03 -6.01
C GLU A 21 -3.37 -14.51 -6.26
N THR A 22 -2.49 -14.08 -7.18
CA THR A 22 -2.36 -12.68 -7.56
C THR A 22 -3.65 -12.11 -8.16
N TYR A 23 -4.26 -12.81 -9.12
CA TYR A 23 -5.47 -12.34 -9.81
C TYR A 23 -6.77 -12.50 -9.01
N THR A 24 -6.74 -13.22 -7.89
CA THR A 24 -7.91 -13.43 -7.03
C THR A 24 -7.80 -12.73 -5.67
N ASN A 25 -6.73 -11.99 -5.41
CA ASN A 25 -6.61 -11.19 -4.20
C ASN A 25 -7.67 -10.06 -4.17
N GLY A 26 -8.79 -10.33 -3.50
CA GLY A 26 -9.92 -9.42 -3.40
C GLY A 26 -9.61 -8.10 -2.70
N GLU A 27 -8.62 -8.07 -1.81
CA GLU A 27 -8.24 -6.84 -1.09
C GLU A 27 -7.49 -5.88 -2.02
N VAL A 28 -6.53 -6.38 -2.78
CA VAL A 28 -5.79 -5.58 -3.77
C VAL A 28 -6.72 -5.12 -4.90
N ILE A 29 -7.64 -5.99 -5.34
CA ILE A 29 -8.65 -5.64 -6.36
C ILE A 29 -9.58 -4.54 -5.83
N ALA A 30 -10.04 -4.63 -4.58
CA ALA A 30 -10.90 -3.62 -3.98
C ALA A 30 -10.25 -2.22 -3.98
N ILE A 31 -8.93 -2.13 -3.79
CA ILE A 31 -8.19 -0.86 -3.94
C ILE A 31 -8.29 -0.30 -5.35
N ASN A 32 -8.17 -1.15 -6.38
CA ASN A 32 -8.31 -0.70 -7.77
C ASN A 32 -9.75 -0.22 -8.06
N GLN A 33 -10.74 -0.97 -7.55
CA GLN A 33 -12.17 -0.80 -7.78
C GLN A 33 -12.87 0.14 -6.77
N ASP A 34 -12.12 0.85 -5.92
CA ASP A 34 -12.69 1.71 -4.89
C ASP A 34 -13.59 2.82 -5.49
N PRO A 35 -14.81 3.03 -4.97
CA PRO A 35 -15.82 3.90 -5.58
C PRO A 35 -15.52 5.40 -5.45
N LEU A 36 -14.50 5.81 -4.71
CA LEU A 36 -14.05 7.21 -4.71
C LEU A 36 -13.50 7.61 -6.09
N VAL A 37 -13.05 6.63 -6.88
CA VAL A 37 -12.44 6.84 -8.21
C VAL A 37 -11.26 7.85 -8.16
N ALA A 38 -10.62 7.97 -6.99
CA ALA A 38 -9.45 8.80 -6.83
C ALA A 38 -8.29 8.21 -7.64
N GLN A 39 -7.56 9.08 -8.34
CA GLN A 39 -6.33 8.71 -9.01
C GLN A 39 -5.19 8.67 -7.99
N GLY A 40 -4.49 7.54 -7.90
CA GLY A 40 -3.28 7.43 -7.10
C GLY A 40 -2.06 8.09 -7.75
N GLY A 41 -1.05 8.42 -6.94
CA GLY A 41 0.18 9.07 -7.40
C GLY A 41 1.39 8.75 -6.54
N GLU A 42 2.59 9.04 -7.06
CA GLU A 42 3.83 8.96 -6.28
C GLU A 42 3.95 10.19 -5.37
N ILE A 43 3.99 9.97 -4.07
CA ILE A 43 4.05 11.04 -3.06
C ILE A 43 5.46 11.21 -2.48
N ALA A 44 6.31 10.19 -2.58
CA ALA A 44 7.75 10.25 -2.31
C ALA A 44 8.46 9.19 -3.17
N PRO A 45 9.79 9.24 -3.36
CA PRO A 45 10.50 8.25 -4.15
C PRO A 45 10.21 6.82 -3.67
N GLY A 46 9.58 6.01 -4.52
CA GLY A 46 9.22 4.64 -4.15
C GLY A 46 7.97 4.53 -3.25
N VAL A 47 7.24 5.61 -3.02
CA VAL A 47 6.01 5.63 -2.22
C VAL A 47 4.85 6.18 -3.04
N TRP A 48 3.84 5.35 -3.27
CA TRP A 48 2.60 5.74 -3.94
C TRP A 48 1.44 5.67 -2.98
N GLU A 49 0.47 6.55 -3.20
CA GLU A 49 -0.72 6.66 -2.39
C GLU A 49 -1.97 6.76 -3.28
N ARG A 50 -3.10 6.30 -2.74
CA ARG A 50 -4.45 6.60 -3.25
C ARG A 50 -5.43 6.69 -2.09
N GLU A 51 -6.18 7.79 -2.03
CA GLU A 51 -7.31 7.92 -1.10
C GLU A 51 -8.42 6.92 -1.44
N LEU A 52 -9.10 6.42 -0.41
CA LEU A 52 -10.19 5.45 -0.50
C LEU A 52 -11.50 6.04 0.04
N ALA A 53 -12.62 5.54 -0.45
CA ALA A 53 -13.95 6.05 -0.10
C ALA A 53 -14.28 5.98 1.40
N ASP A 54 -13.62 5.08 2.14
CA ASP A 54 -13.80 4.92 3.59
C ASP A 54 -12.93 5.85 4.43
N GLY A 55 -12.20 6.78 3.80
CA GLY A 55 -11.29 7.72 4.47
C GLY A 55 -9.93 7.12 4.82
N GLY A 56 -9.66 5.87 4.43
CA GLY A 56 -8.32 5.30 4.42
C GLY A 56 -7.52 5.70 3.18
N VAL A 57 -6.28 5.20 3.12
CA VAL A 57 -5.43 5.30 1.94
C VAL A 57 -4.83 3.94 1.60
N ALA A 58 -4.66 3.68 0.31
CA ALA A 58 -3.80 2.59 -0.16
C ALA A 58 -2.37 3.11 -0.32
N LEU A 59 -1.43 2.55 0.42
CA LEU A 59 -0.02 2.94 0.37
C LEU A 59 0.79 1.81 -0.28
N VAL A 60 1.53 2.12 -1.35
CA VAL A 60 2.52 1.22 -1.94
C VAL A 60 3.90 1.73 -1.60
N MET A 61 4.75 0.83 -1.13
CA MET A 61 6.18 1.08 -0.99
C MET A 61 6.91 0.08 -1.89
N ALA A 62 7.65 0.57 -2.87
CA ALA A 62 8.35 -0.30 -3.82
C ALA A 62 9.78 0.16 -4.04
N ASN A 63 10.70 -0.79 -3.99
CA ASN A 63 12.08 -0.57 -4.41
C ASN A 63 12.19 -0.86 -5.91
N ARG A 64 12.55 0.18 -6.68
CA ARG A 64 12.74 0.10 -8.14
C ARG A 64 14.22 -0.15 -8.51
N GLY A 65 15.06 -0.35 -7.50
CA GLY A 65 16.50 -0.57 -7.63
C GLY A 65 16.86 -2.04 -7.74
N VAL A 66 18.10 -2.27 -8.17
CA VAL A 66 18.68 -3.62 -8.29
C VAL A 66 19.31 -4.15 -6.99
N SER A 67 19.45 -3.29 -5.98
CA SER A 67 19.96 -3.65 -4.65
C SER A 67 18.89 -3.38 -3.61
N SER A 68 18.94 -4.11 -2.48
CA SER A 68 18.10 -3.79 -1.34
C SER A 68 18.27 -2.33 -0.93
N ALA A 69 17.16 -1.69 -0.59
CA ALA A 69 17.14 -0.28 -0.21
C ALA A 69 16.03 0.00 0.79
N ASN A 70 16.25 1.02 1.61
CA ASN A 70 15.21 1.58 2.44
C ASN A 70 14.30 2.47 1.60
N VAL A 71 13.01 2.18 1.63
CA VAL A 71 11.96 3.06 1.14
C VAL A 71 11.29 3.70 2.35
N THR A 72 11.17 5.02 2.34
CA THR A 72 10.72 5.79 3.51
C THR A 72 9.57 6.73 3.14
N CYS A 73 8.47 6.66 3.89
CA CYS A 73 7.49 7.72 3.97
C CYS A 73 7.72 8.51 5.26
N ASP A 74 8.37 9.66 5.15
CA ASP A 74 8.69 10.55 6.27
C ASP A 74 7.57 11.59 6.53
N ALA A 75 7.85 12.59 7.36
CA ALA A 75 6.87 13.62 7.68
C ALA A 75 6.38 14.42 6.46
N ALA A 76 7.22 14.65 5.45
CA ALA A 76 6.82 15.36 4.24
C ALA A 76 5.96 14.47 3.34
N CYS A 77 6.24 13.17 3.31
CA CYS A 77 5.37 12.18 2.66
C CYS A 77 3.98 12.14 3.31
N TRP A 78 3.89 12.05 4.64
CA TRP A 78 2.60 12.00 5.35
C TRP A 78 1.75 13.26 5.15
N GLN A 79 2.35 14.44 5.00
CA GLN A 79 1.63 15.68 4.71
C GLN A 79 0.92 15.68 3.34
N LYS A 80 1.25 14.75 2.45
CA LYS A 80 0.58 14.56 1.16
C LYS A 80 -0.60 13.58 1.24
N THR A 81 -0.86 13.02 2.41
CA THR A 81 -2.03 12.17 2.70
C THR A 81 -3.11 12.99 3.42
N PRO A 82 -4.37 12.54 3.47
CA PRO A 82 -5.43 13.23 4.21
C PRO A 82 -5.28 13.14 5.74
N PHE A 83 -4.29 12.41 6.25
CA PHE A 83 -4.12 12.20 7.68
C PHE A 83 -3.51 13.42 8.39
N LYS A 84 -4.13 13.84 9.50
CA LYS A 84 -3.63 14.94 10.33
C LYS A 84 -2.49 14.45 11.22
N ILE A 85 -1.59 15.36 11.60
CA ILE A 85 -0.58 15.12 12.64
C ILE A 85 -1.27 14.65 13.93
N GLY A 86 -0.72 13.62 14.57
CA GLY A 86 -1.28 12.97 15.76
C GLY A 86 -2.32 11.88 15.45
N THR A 87 -2.74 11.71 14.19
CA THR A 87 -3.63 10.60 13.82
C THR A 87 -2.90 9.28 14.04
N ARG A 88 -3.53 8.37 14.79
CA ARG A 88 -3.04 7.00 14.94
C ARG A 88 -3.62 6.15 13.81
N LEU A 89 -2.76 5.47 13.07
CA LEU A 89 -3.08 4.70 11.88
C LEU A 89 -2.90 3.21 12.16
N SER A 90 -3.82 2.37 11.67
CA SER A 90 -3.60 0.95 11.48
C SER A 90 -3.15 0.69 10.05
N LEU A 91 -2.33 -0.35 9.88
CA LEU A 91 -1.87 -0.82 8.59
C LEU A 91 -2.31 -2.28 8.44
N ARG A 92 -2.75 -2.66 7.24
CA ARG A 92 -3.01 -4.04 6.84
C ARG A 92 -2.21 -4.34 5.59
N ASP A 93 -1.36 -5.35 5.63
CA ASP A 93 -0.64 -5.85 4.45
C ASP A 93 -1.62 -6.66 3.59
N LEU A 94 -1.87 -6.18 2.38
CA LEU A 94 -2.89 -6.73 1.49
C LEU A 94 -2.41 -7.99 0.77
N TRP A 95 -1.10 -8.16 0.58
CA TRP A 95 -0.54 -9.38 0.02
C TRP A 95 -0.48 -10.49 1.07
N ALA A 96 -0.14 -10.15 2.32
CA ALA A 96 -0.07 -11.11 3.40
C ALA A 96 -1.43 -11.42 4.05
N HIS A 97 -2.49 -10.67 3.72
CA HIS A 97 -3.81 -10.74 4.37
C HIS A 97 -3.74 -10.59 5.90
N ALA A 98 -2.77 -9.85 6.41
CA ALA A 98 -2.36 -9.85 7.81
C ALA A 98 -1.92 -8.44 8.28
N PRO A 99 -1.71 -8.24 9.59
CA PRO A 99 -0.93 -7.08 10.07
C PRO A 99 0.46 -7.04 9.40
N PRO A 100 1.13 -5.87 9.39
CA PRO A 100 2.48 -5.75 8.83
C PRO A 100 3.45 -6.72 9.51
N LYS A 101 4.42 -7.22 8.76
CA LYS A 101 5.43 -8.14 9.28
C LYS A 101 6.35 -7.46 10.30
N GLU A 102 6.52 -6.15 10.17
CA GLU A 102 7.31 -5.30 11.04
C GLU A 102 6.58 -5.15 12.39
N PRO A 103 7.10 -5.73 13.49
CA PRO A 103 6.39 -5.75 14.77
C PRO A 103 6.12 -4.36 15.34
N SER A 104 6.96 -3.38 15.02
CA SER A 104 6.78 -1.98 15.40
C SER A 104 5.50 -1.36 14.82
N LEU A 105 5.03 -1.85 13.67
CA LEU A 105 3.84 -1.35 13.00
C LEU A 105 2.56 -2.09 13.41
N ALA A 106 2.67 -3.26 14.06
CA ALA A 106 1.53 -4.09 14.45
C ALA A 106 0.56 -3.37 15.41
N ASN A 107 1.06 -2.41 16.20
CA ASN A 107 0.26 -1.61 17.13
C ASN A 107 -0.16 -0.24 16.56
N GLY A 108 0.05 -0.03 15.26
CA GLY A 108 -0.23 1.21 14.56
C GLY A 108 0.92 2.22 14.58
N LEU A 109 0.77 3.26 13.75
CA LEU A 109 1.74 4.33 13.53
C LEU A 109 1.10 5.67 13.89
N VAL A 110 1.83 6.61 14.50
CA VAL A 110 1.31 7.96 14.78
C VAL A 110 1.88 8.94 13.76
N VAL A 111 1.05 9.67 13.04
CA VAL A 111 1.54 10.70 12.10
C VAL A 111 2.25 11.82 12.87
N PRO A 112 3.48 12.25 12.50
CA PRO A 112 4.21 11.94 11.26
C PRO A 112 5.42 11.03 11.46
N GLU A 113 5.35 10.03 12.35
CA GLU A 113 6.40 9.03 12.52
C GLU A 113 6.76 8.39 11.16
N PRO A 114 8.06 8.25 10.84
CA PRO A 114 8.47 7.71 9.56
C PRO A 114 8.11 6.23 9.46
N LEU A 115 7.57 5.84 8.31
CA LEU A 115 7.44 4.45 7.91
C LEU A 115 8.60 4.11 6.97
N THR A 116 9.53 3.28 7.43
CA THR A 116 10.67 2.81 6.62
C THR A 116 10.62 1.30 6.49
N LEU A 117 10.72 0.82 5.25
CA LEU A 117 10.82 -0.61 4.94
C LEU A 117 12.11 -0.88 4.19
N GLU A 118 12.85 -1.89 4.63
CA GLU A 118 13.92 -2.48 3.83
C GLU A 118 13.28 -3.42 2.82
N LEU A 119 13.40 -3.07 1.54
CA LEU A 119 12.85 -3.86 0.44
C LEU A 119 14.02 -4.37 -0.41
N GLY A 120 13.97 -5.65 -0.77
CA GLY A 120 14.92 -6.31 -1.64
C GLY A 120 15.03 -5.65 -3.01
N GLY A 121 16.15 -5.92 -3.70
CA GLY A 121 16.35 -5.56 -5.11
C GLY A 121 16.17 -6.76 -6.03
N TYR A 122 16.03 -6.50 -7.34
CA TYR A 122 15.64 -7.47 -8.40
C TYR A 122 14.26 -8.10 -8.17
N TRP A 123 13.44 -8.13 -9.22
CA TRP A 123 12.01 -8.51 -9.18
C TRP A 123 11.08 -7.54 -8.43
N ASP A 124 11.54 -6.30 -8.19
CA ASP A 124 10.78 -5.19 -7.62
C ASP A 124 9.97 -5.58 -6.38
N GLU A 125 10.66 -5.81 -5.26
CA GLU A 125 9.95 -6.06 -4.01
C GLU A 125 9.12 -4.84 -3.63
N SER A 126 7.82 -5.08 -3.48
CA SER A 126 6.86 -4.09 -3.06
C SER A 126 6.01 -4.59 -1.91
N ARG A 127 5.45 -3.64 -1.17
CA ARG A 127 4.40 -3.86 -0.18
C ARG A 127 3.24 -2.96 -0.50
N VAL A 128 2.04 -3.49 -0.27
CA VAL A 128 0.80 -2.75 -0.44
C VAL A 128 0.05 -2.82 0.88
N PHE A 129 -0.18 -1.66 1.48
CA PHE A 129 -0.96 -1.54 2.70
C PHE A 129 -2.28 -0.83 2.44
N LYS A 130 -3.34 -1.29 3.10
CA LYS A 130 -4.44 -0.40 3.44
C LYS A 130 -4.12 0.25 4.78
N VAL A 131 -4.08 1.58 4.78
CA VAL A 131 -3.80 2.40 5.96
C VAL A 131 -5.09 3.11 6.36
N SER A 132 -5.46 3.04 7.63
CA SER A 132 -6.75 3.56 8.11
C SER A 132 -6.60 4.22 9.48
N PRO A 133 -7.32 5.30 9.80
CA PRO A 133 -7.35 5.84 11.15
C PRO A 133 -7.90 4.81 12.14
N LEU A 134 -7.19 4.60 13.27
CA LEU A 134 -7.65 3.72 14.36
C LEU A 134 -8.86 4.29 15.13
N SER A 135 -9.20 5.55 14.90
CA SER A 135 -10.42 6.20 15.37
C SER A 135 -10.79 7.29 14.36
N PRO A 136 -12.07 7.54 14.06
CA PRO A 136 -12.44 8.68 13.24
C PRO A 136 -11.94 9.97 13.90
N PRO A 137 -11.50 10.98 13.14
CA PRO A 137 -11.18 12.28 13.72
C PRO A 137 -12.45 12.81 14.42
N LEU A 138 -12.30 13.17 15.71
CA LEU A 138 -13.32 13.85 16.51
C LEU A 138 -13.81 15.13 15.82
#